data_AF-A0A061AVD3-F1
#
_entry.id   AF-A0A061AVD3-F1
#
_cell.length_a   1.000
_cell.length_b   1.000
_cell.length_c   1.000
_cell.angle_alpha   90.00
_cell.angle_beta   90.00
_cell.angle_gamma   90.00
#
_symmetry.space_group_name_H-M   'P 1'
#
loop_
_entity.id
_entity.type
_entity.pdbx_description
1 polymer ?
#
loop_
_entity_poly.entity_id
_entity_poly.type
_entity_poly.pdbx_seq_one_letter_code
_entity_poly.pdbx_strand_id
1 'polypeptide(L)'
;MPSSVRKADKTRYDKSERLNTRRETREVDELRMQVEVLERQLADAGGAGVGVGGAVGKSESREVKEVRKELGELGKKLARVEEERDEALSAKKSLAAQLSSLESSRASDTLTRDLKLAQQEISKLKAKLKVTEEEGKTYLTRLEQLEGGAETVAVAQVNRQKKEINEKLAKMEEKITKLEEDKVSLAAQFKAAKAKHDHLEALSAAYERDNQRLTQQLKDSQALSEKAEKALADARTMAKAHSGGCSAEEKTRLTERIAALEGICATLEQSTNGSISGAPDPALVSTVRRYHELLSNLRLSEDDVSNLLANGSDWPPVRASLTDSSLIDLLWLLNDQQDEAEEERQFLGEKVARLEAEVAKQKKRAEAAIAASYRGKKSEVVDLDGMEELRKKREELERELEAALADKEREKARAQEMIAQLEARASAFEVNASRVSRAESPSRMSSSFAYGTVASGNSQGVVDRLTKTINELNDQVAELRDENTTLLLKLVGVDE
;
A
#
# COMPACT_ATOMS: atom_id res chain seq x y z
N MET A 1 54.14 -51.58 15.37
CA MET A 1 54.88 -52.86 15.19
C MET A 1 53.88 -54.01 15.24
N PRO A 2 53.65 -54.72 14.12
CA PRO A 2 52.54 -55.67 14.00
C PRO A 2 52.78 -56.94 14.83
N SER A 3 51.76 -57.35 15.59
CA SER A 3 51.73 -58.50 16.51
C SER A 3 51.92 -59.86 15.82
N SER A 4 51.91 -59.93 14.49
CA SER A 4 52.09 -61.17 13.72
C SER A 4 53.53 -61.68 13.74
N VAL A 5 54.53 -60.79 13.74
CA VAL A 5 55.96 -61.18 13.75
C VAL A 5 56.34 -61.87 15.06
N ARG A 6 55.85 -61.35 16.20
CA ARG A 6 56.10 -61.95 17.53
C ARG A 6 55.49 -63.35 17.70
N LYS A 7 54.38 -63.65 17.01
CA LYS A 7 53.76 -64.99 17.04
C LYS A 7 54.57 -66.01 16.23
N ALA A 8 55.11 -65.60 15.09
CA ALA A 8 55.94 -66.46 14.24
C ALA A 8 57.25 -66.86 14.93
N ASP A 9 57.90 -65.93 15.64
CA ASP A 9 59.15 -66.23 16.34
C ASP A 9 58.95 -67.15 17.56
N LYS A 10 57.86 -66.97 18.31
CA LYS A 10 57.51 -67.83 19.44
C LYS A 10 57.28 -69.29 19.01
N THR A 11 56.53 -69.49 17.92
CA THR A 11 56.28 -70.85 17.40
C THR A 11 57.52 -71.56 16.86
N ARG A 12 58.49 -70.81 16.32
CA ARG A 12 59.79 -71.38 15.91
C ARG A 12 60.63 -71.81 17.12
N TYR A 13 60.64 -71.00 18.17
CA TYR A 13 61.36 -71.30 19.41
C TYR A 13 60.78 -72.56 20.09
N ASP A 14 59.45 -72.62 20.26
CA ASP A 14 58.77 -73.77 20.87
C ASP A 14 59.00 -75.08 20.08
N LYS A 15 59.08 -74.99 18.75
CA LYS A 15 59.36 -76.16 17.89
C LYS A 15 60.80 -76.63 18.03
N SER A 16 61.76 -75.71 18.14
CA SER A 16 63.17 -76.02 18.36
C SER A 16 63.38 -76.66 19.74
N GLU A 17 62.74 -76.13 20.77
CA GLU A 17 62.83 -76.66 22.13
C GLU A 17 62.30 -78.09 22.22
N ARG A 18 61.13 -78.36 21.62
CA ARG A 18 60.55 -79.72 21.55
C ARG A 18 61.43 -80.71 20.80
N LEU A 19 62.23 -80.26 19.83
CA LEU A 19 63.15 -81.11 19.09
C LEU A 19 64.39 -81.45 19.93
N ASN A 20 64.92 -80.50 20.69
CA ASN A 20 66.04 -80.75 21.60
C ASN A 20 65.65 -81.69 22.74
N THR A 21 64.50 -81.49 23.38
CA THR A 21 64.03 -82.42 24.42
C THR A 21 63.87 -83.84 23.87
N ARG A 22 63.47 -83.99 22.60
CA ARG A 22 63.35 -85.31 21.94
C ARG A 22 64.71 -85.92 21.60
N ARG A 23 65.76 -85.11 21.40
CA ARG A 23 67.13 -85.60 21.18
C ARG A 23 67.73 -86.07 22.48
N GLU A 24 67.63 -85.26 23.53
CA GLU A 24 68.09 -85.61 24.88
C GLU A 24 67.42 -86.89 25.39
N THR A 25 66.10 -87.08 25.16
CA THR A 25 65.43 -88.33 25.55
C THR A 25 65.91 -89.54 24.75
N ARG A 26 66.21 -89.38 23.46
CA ARG A 26 66.74 -90.48 22.63
C ARG A 26 68.15 -90.86 23.04
N GLU A 27 69.01 -89.90 23.33
CA GLU A 27 70.37 -90.15 23.82
C GLU A 27 70.34 -90.90 25.16
N VAL A 28 69.42 -90.54 26.06
CA VAL A 28 69.20 -91.28 27.32
C VAL A 28 68.67 -92.69 27.06
N ASP A 29 67.70 -92.86 26.16
CA ASP A 29 67.14 -94.17 25.82
C ASP A 29 68.18 -95.08 25.12
N GLU A 30 69.01 -94.53 24.24
CA GLU A 30 70.13 -95.23 23.59
C GLU A 30 71.17 -95.70 24.63
N LEU A 31 71.53 -94.84 25.59
CA LEU A 31 72.41 -95.21 26.69
C LEU A 31 71.79 -96.29 27.58
N ARG A 32 70.49 -96.20 27.88
CA ARG A 32 69.76 -97.23 28.64
C ARG A 32 69.71 -98.57 27.90
N MET A 33 69.44 -98.56 26.60
CA MET A 33 69.47 -99.78 25.78
C MET A 33 70.87 -100.39 25.71
N GLN A 34 71.93 -99.58 25.60
CA GLN A 34 73.30 -100.08 25.62
C GLN A 34 73.64 -100.73 26.98
N VAL A 35 73.20 -100.13 28.09
CA VAL A 35 73.33 -100.72 29.43
C VAL A 35 72.57 -102.05 29.50
N GLU A 36 71.31 -102.12 29.06
CA GLU A 36 70.54 -103.37 29.06
C GLU A 36 71.16 -104.46 28.16
N VAL A 37 71.72 -104.09 27.01
CA VAL A 37 72.37 -105.05 26.10
C VAL A 37 73.63 -105.61 26.74
N LEU A 38 74.44 -104.78 27.39
CA LEU A 38 75.64 -105.22 28.13
C LEU A 38 75.27 -106.06 29.36
N GLU A 39 74.17 -105.73 30.05
CA GLU A 39 73.62 -106.55 31.15
C GLU A 39 73.16 -107.93 30.65
N ARG A 40 72.49 -108.01 29.48
CA ARG A 40 72.12 -109.28 28.85
C ARG A 40 73.36 -110.08 28.42
N GLN A 41 74.37 -109.43 27.85
CA GLN A 41 75.64 -110.11 27.50
C GLN A 41 76.37 -110.65 28.73
N LEU A 42 76.35 -109.95 29.86
CA LEU A 42 76.84 -110.46 31.14
C LEU A 42 76.01 -111.63 31.67
N ALA A 43 74.68 -111.60 31.50
CA ALA A 43 73.79 -112.69 31.87
C ALA A 43 74.01 -113.94 31.01
N ASP A 44 74.21 -113.79 29.69
CA ASP A 44 74.45 -114.89 28.75
C ASP A 44 75.86 -115.50 28.93
N ALA A 45 76.88 -114.68 29.20
CA ALA A 45 78.22 -115.15 29.57
C ALA A 45 78.24 -115.86 30.93
N GLY A 46 77.33 -115.51 31.85
CA GLY A 46 77.09 -116.23 33.09
C GLY A 46 76.20 -117.47 32.94
N GLY A 47 75.36 -117.53 31.90
CA GLY A 47 74.35 -118.56 31.67
C GLY A 47 74.78 -119.72 30.76
N ALA A 48 75.78 -119.54 29.89
CA ALA A 48 76.28 -120.58 28.98
C ALA A 48 77.16 -121.68 29.62
N GLY A 49 77.06 -121.87 30.95
CA GLY A 49 77.96 -122.74 31.69
C GLY A 49 77.34 -123.41 32.91
N VAL A 50 76.10 -123.92 32.85
CA VAL A 50 75.59 -124.81 33.93
C VAL A 50 74.66 -125.92 33.41
N GLY A 51 75.30 -127.00 32.97
CA GLY A 51 74.91 -128.39 33.21
C GLY A 51 76.21 -129.19 33.19
N VAL A 52 76.72 -129.81 34.25
CA VAL A 52 76.13 -130.30 35.50
C VAL A 52 77.17 -130.13 36.63
N GLY A 53 76.75 -129.49 37.73
CA GLY A 53 77.10 -129.84 39.11
C GLY A 53 78.55 -129.70 39.62
N GLY A 54 78.78 -128.66 40.44
CA GLY A 54 79.58 -128.82 41.67
C GLY A 54 80.73 -127.83 41.93
N ALA A 55 80.46 -126.85 42.82
CA ALA A 55 81.44 -126.15 43.68
C ALA A 55 82.44 -125.15 43.05
N VAL A 56 81.90 -123.98 42.66
CA VAL A 56 82.29 -122.61 43.06
C VAL A 56 83.74 -122.37 43.51
N GLY A 57 84.56 -121.77 42.64
CA GLY A 57 85.90 -121.30 43.00
C GLY A 57 86.70 -120.59 41.88
N LYS A 58 86.26 -119.37 41.50
CA LYS A 58 87.05 -118.24 40.95
C LYS A 58 88.01 -118.46 39.75
N SER A 59 87.54 -118.05 38.57
CA SER A 59 88.29 -117.16 37.66
C SER A 59 87.35 -116.48 36.66
N GLU A 60 86.95 -115.23 36.94
CA GLU A 60 86.30 -114.36 35.93
C GLU A 60 87.31 -114.05 34.81
N SER A 61 86.91 -114.29 33.55
CA SER A 61 87.69 -113.94 32.36
C SER A 61 88.01 -112.44 32.32
N ARG A 62 89.18 -112.07 31.78
CA ARG A 62 89.70 -110.69 31.71
C ARG A 62 88.72 -109.73 31.03
N GLU A 63 87.98 -110.22 30.04
CA GLU A 63 86.93 -109.51 29.32
C GLU A 63 85.75 -109.14 30.23
N VAL A 64 85.35 -110.02 31.17
CA VAL A 64 84.25 -109.75 32.11
C VAL A 64 84.62 -108.61 33.08
N LYS A 65 85.90 -108.50 33.46
CA LYS A 65 86.38 -107.38 34.29
C LYS A 65 86.42 -106.06 33.54
N GLU A 66 86.76 -106.10 32.26
CA GLU A 66 86.80 -104.92 31.39
C GLU A 66 85.37 -104.40 31.13
N VAL A 67 84.44 -105.29 30.78
CA VAL A 67 83.01 -104.97 30.63
C VAL A 67 82.41 -104.45 31.94
N ARG A 68 82.76 -105.00 33.12
CA ARG A 68 82.33 -104.44 34.42
C ARG A 68 82.88 -103.05 34.68
N LYS A 69 84.11 -102.77 34.27
CA LYS A 69 84.73 -101.46 34.45
C LYS A 69 84.05 -100.43 33.54
N GLU A 70 83.77 -100.80 32.29
CA GLU A 70 83.01 -99.97 31.35
C GLU A 70 81.58 -99.72 31.83
N LEU A 71 80.88 -100.72 32.36
CA LEU A 71 79.58 -100.56 33.01
C LEU A 71 79.64 -99.63 34.22
N GLY A 72 80.69 -99.75 35.04
CA GLY A 72 80.91 -98.86 36.18
C GLY A 72 81.20 -97.40 35.77
N GLU A 73 81.92 -97.20 34.68
CA GLU A 73 82.20 -95.86 34.12
C GLU A 73 80.97 -95.27 33.41
N LEU A 74 80.22 -96.06 32.65
CA LEU A 74 78.95 -95.66 32.02
C LEU A 74 77.87 -95.38 33.07
N GLY A 75 77.76 -96.19 34.12
CA GLY A 75 76.84 -95.96 35.23
C GLY A 75 77.12 -94.65 35.98
N LYS A 76 78.40 -94.31 36.19
CA LYS A 76 78.80 -93.00 36.76
C LYS A 76 78.50 -91.83 35.81
N LYS A 77 78.69 -92.00 34.50
CA LYS A 77 78.32 -90.98 33.52
C LYS A 77 76.81 -90.80 33.45
N LEU A 78 76.04 -91.88 33.48
CA LEU A 78 74.57 -91.85 33.50
C LEU A 78 74.05 -91.17 34.76
N ALA A 79 74.60 -91.48 35.94
CA ALA A 79 74.25 -90.81 37.18
C ALA A 79 74.55 -89.30 37.15
N ARG A 80 75.71 -88.89 36.61
CA ARG A 80 76.04 -87.46 36.43
C ARG A 80 75.10 -86.77 35.45
N VAL A 81 74.77 -87.40 34.32
CA VAL A 81 73.83 -86.85 33.33
C VAL A 81 72.41 -86.75 33.90
N GLU A 82 71.98 -87.71 34.72
CA GLU A 82 70.69 -87.66 35.40
C GLU A 82 70.66 -86.55 36.47
N GLU A 83 71.74 -86.35 37.22
CA GLU A 83 71.89 -85.25 38.18
C GLU A 83 71.91 -83.89 37.46
N GLU A 84 72.70 -83.73 36.39
CA GLU A 84 72.73 -82.52 35.56
C GLU A 84 71.37 -82.22 34.93
N ARG A 85 70.63 -83.26 34.50
CA ARG A 85 69.24 -83.11 34.00
C ARG A 85 68.31 -82.61 35.09
N ASP A 86 68.39 -83.18 36.29
CA ASP A 86 67.49 -82.83 37.39
C ASP A 86 67.79 -81.41 37.91
N GLU A 87 69.06 -81.01 37.97
CA GLU A 87 69.49 -79.64 38.21
C GLU A 87 68.97 -78.68 37.13
N ALA A 88 69.13 -79.01 35.84
CA ALA A 88 68.64 -78.20 34.73
C ALA A 88 67.10 -78.06 34.74
N LEU A 89 66.37 -79.12 35.09
CA LEU A 89 64.92 -79.08 35.23
C LEU A 89 64.49 -78.20 36.41
N SER A 90 65.22 -78.22 37.52
CA SER A 90 64.96 -77.34 38.67
C SER A 90 65.22 -75.86 38.32
N ALA A 91 66.32 -75.57 37.64
CA ALA A 91 66.67 -74.24 37.15
C ALA A 91 65.62 -73.72 36.16
N LYS A 92 65.18 -74.56 35.22
CA LYS A 92 64.13 -74.23 34.25
C LYS A 92 62.80 -73.91 34.93
N LYS A 93 62.39 -74.69 35.95
CA LYS A 93 61.19 -74.41 36.74
C LYS A 93 61.29 -73.08 37.50
N SER A 94 62.46 -72.77 38.07
CA SER A 94 62.68 -71.50 38.78
C SER A 94 62.62 -70.30 37.84
N LEU A 95 63.21 -70.39 36.64
CA LEU A 95 63.17 -69.35 35.61
C LEU A 95 61.74 -69.17 35.07
N ALA A 96 60.99 -70.24 34.87
CA ALA A 96 59.59 -70.17 34.45
C ALA A 96 58.72 -69.45 35.50
N ALA A 97 58.96 -69.70 36.80
CA ALA A 97 58.26 -69.01 37.88
C ALA A 97 58.61 -67.51 37.92
N GLN A 98 59.88 -67.15 37.76
CA GLN A 98 60.32 -65.75 37.68
C GLN A 98 59.72 -65.02 36.48
N LEU A 99 59.71 -65.64 35.30
CA LEU A 99 59.10 -65.08 34.10
C LEU A 99 57.60 -64.83 34.30
N SER A 100 56.87 -65.78 34.89
CA SER A 100 55.44 -65.60 35.19
C SER A 100 55.18 -64.44 36.17
N SER A 101 56.03 -64.27 37.18
CA SER A 101 55.92 -63.14 38.13
C SER A 101 56.20 -61.78 37.48
N LEU A 102 57.19 -61.71 36.57
CA LEU A 102 57.55 -60.48 35.87
C LEU A 102 56.52 -60.11 34.80
N GLU A 103 55.99 -61.10 34.08
CA GLU A 103 54.93 -60.88 33.08
C GLU A 103 53.63 -60.37 33.74
N SER A 104 53.24 -60.93 34.89
CA SER A 104 52.06 -60.48 35.63
C SER A 104 52.24 -59.09 36.24
N SER A 105 53.39 -58.79 36.83
CA SER A 105 53.71 -57.44 37.33
C SER A 105 53.71 -56.41 36.20
N ARG A 106 54.37 -56.71 35.09
CA ARG A 106 54.48 -55.78 33.96
C ARG A 106 53.12 -55.53 33.30
N ALA A 107 52.29 -56.56 33.16
CA ALA A 107 50.92 -56.42 32.65
C ALA A 107 50.04 -55.56 33.57
N SER A 108 50.14 -55.76 34.89
CA SER A 108 49.44 -54.96 35.90
C SER A 108 49.86 -53.49 35.87
N ASP A 109 51.16 -53.22 35.77
CA ASP A 109 51.72 -51.86 35.72
C ASP A 109 51.39 -51.11 34.43
N THR A 110 51.23 -51.82 33.31
CA THR A 110 50.74 -51.22 32.06
C THR A 110 49.26 -50.92 32.13
N LEU A 111 48.44 -51.87 32.61
CA LEU A 111 46.99 -51.68 32.73
C LEU A 111 46.64 -50.55 33.70
N THR A 112 47.35 -50.42 34.82
CA THR A 112 47.14 -49.32 35.77
C THR A 112 47.55 -47.96 35.22
N ARG A 113 48.60 -47.86 34.39
CA ARG A 113 48.93 -46.63 33.67
C ARG A 113 47.86 -46.26 32.65
N ASP A 114 47.42 -47.23 31.84
CA ASP A 114 46.41 -47.00 30.81
C ASP A 114 45.07 -46.57 31.44
N LEU A 115 44.70 -47.18 32.56
CA LEU A 115 43.50 -46.80 33.32
C LEU A 115 43.61 -45.36 33.86
N LYS A 116 44.77 -44.95 34.37
CA LYS A 116 45.01 -43.55 34.80
C LYS A 116 44.95 -42.56 33.63
N LEU A 117 45.51 -42.90 32.47
CA LEU A 117 45.45 -42.05 31.28
C LEU A 117 44.00 -41.92 30.78
N ALA A 118 43.26 -43.02 30.71
CA ALA A 118 41.84 -43.01 30.35
C ALA A 118 41.01 -42.18 31.35
N GLN A 119 41.27 -42.29 32.65
CA GLN A 119 40.61 -41.45 33.67
C GLN A 119 40.94 -39.95 33.48
N GLN A 120 42.17 -39.60 33.14
CA GLN A 120 42.55 -38.23 32.83
C GLN A 120 41.84 -37.73 31.56
N GLU A 121 41.76 -38.52 30.51
CA GLU A 121 41.03 -38.17 29.29
C GLU A 121 39.53 -38.00 29.53
N ILE A 122 38.91 -38.90 30.30
CA ILE A 122 37.51 -38.77 30.73
C ILE A 122 37.30 -37.47 31.52
N SER A 123 38.21 -37.12 32.44
CA SER A 123 38.11 -35.88 33.20
C SER A 123 38.22 -34.64 32.31
N LYS A 124 39.11 -34.65 31.31
CA LYS A 124 39.26 -33.57 30.32
C LYS A 124 38.02 -33.45 29.43
N LEU A 125 37.49 -34.57 28.94
CA LEU A 125 36.27 -34.60 28.13
C LEU A 125 35.06 -34.12 28.93
N LYS A 126 34.95 -34.52 30.21
CA LYS A 126 33.88 -34.04 31.10
C LYS A 126 33.97 -32.54 31.35
N ALA A 127 35.17 -31.99 31.51
CA ALA A 127 35.38 -30.55 31.63
C ALA A 127 34.98 -29.81 30.34
N LYS A 128 35.40 -30.33 29.17
CA LYS A 128 35.00 -29.76 27.87
C LYS A 128 33.48 -29.82 27.65
N LEU A 129 32.84 -30.92 28.02
CA LEU A 129 31.39 -31.09 27.92
C LEU A 129 30.66 -30.03 28.75
N LYS A 130 31.10 -29.79 29.99
CA LYS A 130 30.54 -28.72 30.84
C LYS A 130 30.70 -27.33 30.22
N VAL A 131 31.88 -27.02 29.68
CA VAL A 131 32.11 -25.74 29.00
C VAL A 131 31.18 -25.59 27.80
N THR A 132 31.04 -26.62 26.96
CA THR A 132 30.11 -26.57 25.81
C THR A 132 28.64 -26.50 26.23
N GLU A 133 28.26 -27.11 27.35
CA GLU A 133 26.91 -26.99 27.92
C GLU A 133 26.63 -25.57 28.45
N GLU A 134 27.61 -24.96 29.11
CA GLU A 134 27.53 -23.56 29.58
C GLU A 134 27.47 -22.60 28.39
N GLU A 135 28.34 -22.77 27.39
CA GLU A 135 28.28 -22.04 26.12
C GLU A 135 26.90 -22.21 25.45
N GLY A 136 26.38 -23.43 25.36
CA GLY A 136 25.04 -23.70 24.84
C GLY A 136 23.93 -22.93 25.59
N LYS A 137 23.99 -22.87 26.91
CA LYS A 137 23.05 -22.06 27.73
C LYS A 137 23.20 -20.56 27.47
N THR A 138 24.43 -20.06 27.30
CA THR A 138 24.65 -18.65 26.96
C THR A 138 24.12 -18.29 25.57
N TYR A 139 24.24 -19.20 24.58
CA TYR A 139 23.65 -18.98 23.25
C TYR A 139 22.12 -18.98 23.29
N LEU A 140 21.51 -19.90 24.04
CA LEU A 140 20.04 -19.93 24.21
C LEU A 140 19.51 -18.66 24.86
N THR A 141 20.12 -18.21 25.97
CA THR A 141 19.69 -16.96 26.63
C THR A 141 19.89 -15.73 25.74
N ARG A 142 20.95 -15.70 24.92
CA ARG A 142 21.15 -14.62 23.94
C ARG A 142 20.12 -14.66 22.81
N LEU A 143 19.72 -15.85 22.35
CA LEU A 143 18.64 -16.00 21.38
C LEU A 143 17.30 -15.52 21.95
N GLU A 144 16.94 -15.92 23.17
CA GLU A 144 15.71 -15.47 23.83
C GLU A 144 15.67 -13.93 23.99
N GLN A 145 16.81 -13.30 24.31
CA GLN A 145 16.92 -11.83 24.38
C GLN A 145 16.76 -11.17 23.00
N LEU A 146 17.32 -11.77 21.94
CA LEU A 146 17.18 -11.27 20.58
C LEU A 146 15.76 -11.44 20.04
N GLU A 147 15.11 -12.58 20.30
CA GLU A 147 13.72 -12.83 19.91
C GLU A 147 12.77 -11.88 20.65
N GLY A 148 12.89 -11.75 21.97
CA GLY A 148 12.07 -10.80 22.74
C GLY A 148 12.31 -9.34 22.35
N GLY A 149 13.55 -8.95 22.03
CA GLY A 149 13.90 -7.61 21.55
C GLY A 149 13.36 -7.34 20.15
N ALA A 150 13.51 -8.28 19.21
CA ALA A 150 13.04 -8.14 17.84
C ALA A 150 11.51 -8.11 17.75
N GLU A 151 10.83 -8.99 18.49
CA GLU A 151 9.35 -9.01 18.53
C GLU A 151 8.81 -7.71 19.10
N THR A 152 9.38 -7.19 20.20
CA THR A 152 8.89 -5.94 20.80
C THR A 152 9.12 -4.73 19.90
N VAL A 153 10.26 -4.64 19.22
CA VAL A 153 10.55 -3.55 18.28
C VAL A 153 9.66 -3.64 17.03
N ALA A 154 9.52 -4.82 16.43
CA ALA A 154 8.67 -5.03 15.27
C ALA A 154 7.18 -4.74 15.60
N VAL A 155 6.68 -5.23 16.73
CA VAL A 155 5.32 -4.96 17.19
C VAL A 155 5.12 -3.48 17.50
N ALA A 156 6.10 -2.80 18.11
CA ALA A 156 6.03 -1.36 18.36
C ALA A 156 6.00 -0.55 17.06
N GLN A 157 6.81 -0.93 16.06
CA GLN A 157 6.84 -0.27 14.75
C GLN A 157 5.51 -0.47 13.99
N VAL A 158 4.98 -1.70 13.96
CA VAL A 158 3.68 -2.00 13.36
C VAL A 158 2.56 -1.23 14.07
N ASN A 159 2.59 -1.13 15.40
CA ASN A 159 1.60 -0.35 16.15
C ASN A 159 1.69 1.16 15.87
N ARG A 160 2.90 1.70 15.67
CA ARG A 160 3.08 3.11 15.25
C ARG A 160 2.50 3.34 13.84
N GLN A 161 2.86 2.49 12.88
CA GLN A 161 2.32 2.55 11.52
C GLN A 161 0.80 2.43 11.50
N LYS A 162 0.23 1.52 12.31
CA LYS A 162 -1.22 1.35 12.45
C LYS A 162 -1.88 2.62 13.01
N LYS A 163 -1.27 3.29 13.99
CA LYS A 163 -1.77 4.58 14.51
C LYS A 163 -1.73 5.66 13.43
N GLU A 164 -0.62 5.81 12.71
CA GLU A 164 -0.50 6.80 11.64
C GLU A 164 -1.51 6.57 10.50
N ILE A 165 -1.74 5.31 10.12
CA ILE A 165 -2.74 4.94 9.12
C ILE A 165 -4.14 5.28 9.63
N ASN A 166 -4.45 4.95 10.87
CA ASN A 166 -5.76 5.27 11.47
C ASN A 166 -5.99 6.78 11.56
N GLU A 167 -4.98 7.58 11.89
CA GLU A 167 -5.08 9.04 11.90
C GLU A 167 -5.28 9.61 10.50
N LYS A 168 -4.61 9.06 9.48
CA LYS A 168 -4.82 9.42 8.07
C LYS A 168 -6.22 9.05 7.61
N LEU A 169 -6.73 7.88 7.98
CA LEU A 169 -8.10 7.45 7.69
C LEU A 169 -9.12 8.38 8.34
N ALA A 170 -8.97 8.71 9.63
CA ALA A 170 -9.86 9.64 10.32
C ALA A 170 -9.89 11.03 9.64
N LYS A 171 -8.72 11.55 9.23
CA LYS A 171 -8.64 12.82 8.47
C LYS A 171 -9.31 12.73 7.10
N MET A 172 -9.26 11.58 6.44
CA MET A 172 -9.93 11.36 5.15
C MET A 172 -11.44 11.26 5.33
N GLU A 173 -11.92 10.57 6.36
CA GLU A 173 -13.34 10.50 6.72
C GLU A 173 -13.90 11.89 7.06
N GLU A 174 -13.17 12.71 7.80
CA GLU A 174 -13.54 14.11 8.07
C GLU A 174 -13.61 14.96 6.78
N LYS A 175 -12.70 14.72 5.82
CA LYS A 175 -12.76 15.40 4.52
C LYS A 175 -13.96 14.94 3.69
N ILE A 176 -14.26 13.64 3.71
CA ILE A 176 -15.41 13.08 2.98
C ILE A 176 -16.72 13.67 3.52
N THR A 177 -16.89 13.70 4.85
CA THR A 177 -18.08 14.30 5.48
C THR A 177 -18.22 15.79 5.14
N LYS A 178 -17.14 16.58 5.18
CA LYS A 178 -17.16 17.99 4.73
C LYS A 178 -17.54 18.13 3.26
N LEU A 179 -17.01 17.29 2.38
CA LEU A 179 -17.36 17.30 0.96
C LEU A 179 -18.82 16.89 0.72
N GLU A 180 -19.37 16.00 1.53
CA GLU A 180 -20.78 15.62 1.49
C GLU A 180 -21.68 16.78 1.95
N GLU A 181 -21.32 17.48 3.01
CA GLU A 181 -21.99 18.71 3.47
C GLU A 181 -21.96 19.79 2.39
N ASP A 182 -20.80 20.04 1.79
CA ASP A 182 -20.63 21.01 0.69
C ASP A 182 -21.45 20.62 -0.53
N LYS A 183 -21.51 19.34 -0.90
CA LYS A 183 -22.35 18.85 -2.00
C LYS A 183 -23.83 19.11 -1.73
N VAL A 184 -24.31 18.89 -0.50
CA VAL A 184 -25.71 19.17 -0.12
C VAL A 184 -25.98 20.67 -0.15
N SER A 185 -25.06 21.49 0.38
CA SER A 185 -25.14 22.95 0.34
C SER A 185 -25.20 23.50 -1.08
N LEU A 186 -24.30 23.03 -1.97
CA LEU A 186 -24.27 23.40 -3.38
C LEU A 186 -25.54 22.95 -4.11
N ALA A 187 -26.05 21.76 -3.83
CA ALA A 187 -27.31 21.29 -4.42
C ALA A 187 -28.50 22.17 -3.98
N ALA A 188 -28.52 22.63 -2.72
CA ALA A 188 -29.54 23.56 -2.23
C ALA A 188 -29.41 24.94 -2.90
N GLN A 189 -28.20 25.47 -3.04
CA GLN A 189 -27.93 26.72 -3.75
C GLN A 189 -28.34 26.62 -5.22
N PHE A 190 -28.07 25.49 -5.89
CA PHE A 190 -28.45 25.27 -7.28
C PHE A 190 -29.98 25.22 -7.44
N LYS A 191 -30.69 24.55 -6.54
CA LYS A 191 -32.17 24.57 -6.53
C LYS A 191 -32.73 25.98 -6.33
N ALA A 192 -32.14 26.76 -5.41
CA ALA A 192 -32.55 28.14 -5.18
C ALA A 192 -32.25 29.05 -6.38
N ALA A 193 -31.08 28.88 -7.02
CA ALA A 193 -30.70 29.61 -8.22
C ALA A 193 -31.63 29.27 -9.39
N LYS A 194 -31.97 27.99 -9.57
CA LYS A 194 -32.93 27.54 -10.58
C LYS A 194 -34.32 28.16 -10.34
N ALA A 195 -34.83 28.14 -9.11
CA ALA A 195 -36.10 28.75 -8.79
C ALA A 195 -36.12 30.27 -9.06
N LYS A 196 -35.01 30.98 -8.80
CA LYS A 196 -34.86 32.40 -9.16
C LYS A 196 -34.83 32.61 -10.67
N HIS A 197 -34.15 31.74 -11.42
CA HIS A 197 -34.12 31.80 -12.87
C HIS A 197 -35.51 31.57 -13.47
N ASP A 198 -36.22 30.53 -13.04
CA ASP A 198 -37.59 30.24 -13.47
C ASP A 198 -38.53 31.43 -13.16
N HIS A 199 -38.35 32.10 -12.02
CA HIS A 199 -39.10 33.31 -11.68
C HIS A 199 -38.78 34.50 -12.60
N LEU A 200 -37.50 34.73 -12.92
CA LEU A 200 -37.08 35.79 -13.84
C LEU A 200 -37.58 35.53 -15.26
N GLU A 201 -37.57 34.28 -15.74
CA GLU A 201 -38.14 33.91 -17.03
C GLU A 201 -39.68 34.12 -17.05
N ALA A 202 -40.37 33.81 -15.95
CA ALA A 202 -41.80 34.09 -15.84
C ALA A 202 -42.10 35.61 -15.89
N LEU A 203 -41.27 36.42 -15.22
CA LEU A 203 -41.38 37.89 -15.28
C LEU A 203 -41.06 38.44 -16.66
N SER A 204 -40.01 37.96 -17.34
CA SER A 204 -39.68 38.42 -18.69
C SER A 204 -40.80 38.08 -19.68
N ALA A 205 -41.37 36.87 -19.58
CA ALA A 205 -42.53 36.48 -20.39
C ALA A 205 -43.78 37.33 -20.07
N ALA A 206 -43.96 37.79 -18.83
CA ALA A 206 -45.04 38.71 -18.48
C ALA A 206 -44.81 40.10 -19.11
N TYR A 207 -43.59 40.66 -18.98
CA TYR A 207 -43.22 41.93 -19.61
C TYR A 207 -43.32 41.89 -21.14
N GLU A 208 -43.00 40.77 -21.78
CA GLU A 208 -43.17 40.59 -23.21
C GLU A 208 -44.65 40.67 -23.62
N ARG A 209 -45.55 40.03 -22.85
CA ARG A 209 -47.01 40.12 -23.10
C ARG A 209 -47.54 41.53 -22.90
N ASP A 210 -47.10 42.23 -21.85
CA ASP A 210 -47.52 43.61 -21.61
C ASP A 210 -46.99 44.56 -22.68
N ASN A 211 -45.75 44.38 -23.15
CA ASN A 211 -45.20 45.13 -24.28
C ASN A 211 -45.99 44.87 -25.57
N GLN A 212 -46.38 43.63 -25.85
CA GLN A 212 -47.24 43.31 -26.98
C GLN A 212 -48.61 44.00 -26.85
N ARG A 213 -49.21 43.99 -25.66
CA ARG A 213 -50.49 44.68 -25.38
C ARG A 213 -50.37 46.18 -25.58
N LEU A 214 -49.33 46.82 -25.03
CA LEU A 214 -49.09 48.26 -25.19
C LEU A 214 -48.82 48.63 -26.66
N THR A 215 -48.06 47.80 -27.38
CA THR A 215 -47.83 47.98 -28.82
C THR A 215 -49.13 47.90 -29.60
N GLN A 216 -50.04 46.99 -29.24
CA GLN A 216 -51.35 46.88 -29.87
C GLN A 216 -52.23 48.10 -29.54
N GLN A 217 -52.28 48.54 -28.28
CA GLN A 217 -52.99 49.76 -27.88
C GLN A 217 -52.48 51.00 -28.62
N LEU A 218 -51.16 51.08 -28.82
CA LEU A 218 -50.53 52.17 -29.57
C LEU A 218 -50.99 52.13 -31.04
N LYS A 219 -50.99 50.96 -31.69
CA LYS A 219 -51.51 50.80 -33.05
C LYS A 219 -52.98 51.16 -33.16
N ASP A 220 -53.81 50.75 -32.21
CA ASP A 220 -55.24 51.07 -32.20
C ASP A 220 -55.45 52.59 -32.02
N SER A 221 -54.67 53.24 -31.15
CA SER A 221 -54.71 54.70 -30.97
C SER A 221 -54.25 55.47 -32.21
N GLN A 222 -53.21 55.00 -32.91
CA GLN A 222 -52.76 55.55 -34.19
C GLN A 222 -53.82 55.37 -35.28
N ALA A 223 -54.49 54.21 -35.34
CA ALA A 223 -55.57 53.99 -36.28
C ALA A 223 -56.77 54.90 -36.00
N LEU A 224 -57.07 55.20 -34.73
CA LEU A 224 -58.10 56.17 -34.35
C LEU A 224 -57.70 57.60 -34.73
N SER A 225 -56.44 58.00 -34.50
CA SER A 225 -55.97 59.33 -34.90
C SER A 225 -55.98 59.49 -36.43
N GLU A 226 -55.54 58.49 -37.19
CA GLU A 226 -55.62 58.51 -38.66
C GLU A 226 -57.06 58.61 -39.17
N LYS A 227 -58.01 57.92 -38.52
CA LYS A 227 -59.44 58.05 -38.84
C LYS A 227 -59.96 59.46 -38.55
N ALA A 228 -59.58 60.05 -37.41
CA ALA A 228 -59.94 61.42 -37.07
C ALA A 228 -59.33 62.43 -38.05
N GLU A 229 -58.07 62.25 -38.44
CA GLU A 229 -57.42 63.09 -39.46
C GLU A 229 -58.11 62.99 -40.82
N LYS A 230 -58.48 61.78 -41.27
CA LYS A 230 -59.28 61.58 -42.48
C LYS A 230 -60.64 62.26 -42.38
N ALA A 231 -61.36 62.08 -41.26
CA ALA A 231 -62.63 62.74 -41.04
C ALA A 231 -62.52 64.27 -41.04
N LEU A 232 -61.44 64.83 -40.47
CA LEU A 232 -61.17 66.27 -40.54
C LEU A 232 -60.80 66.72 -41.95
N ALA A 233 -60.07 65.92 -42.72
CA ALA A 233 -59.77 66.21 -44.12
C ALA A 233 -61.06 66.19 -44.97
N ASP A 234 -61.93 65.21 -44.77
CA ASP A 234 -63.24 65.09 -45.43
C ASP A 234 -64.17 66.24 -45.00
N ALA A 235 -64.18 66.62 -43.72
CA ALA A 235 -64.92 67.79 -43.25
C ALA A 235 -64.38 69.08 -43.89
N ARG A 236 -63.05 69.21 -44.09
CA ARG A 236 -62.44 70.36 -44.79
C ARG A 236 -62.79 70.38 -46.28
N THR A 237 -62.86 69.23 -46.96
CA THR A 237 -63.27 69.19 -48.37
C THR A 237 -64.76 69.50 -48.52
N MET A 238 -65.62 68.97 -47.63
CA MET A 238 -67.04 69.31 -47.57
C MET A 238 -67.26 70.79 -47.22
N ALA A 239 -66.53 71.33 -46.25
CA ALA A 239 -66.57 72.76 -45.93
C ALA A 239 -66.13 73.62 -47.12
N LYS A 240 -65.10 73.20 -47.88
CA LYS A 240 -64.70 73.88 -49.14
C LYS A 240 -65.77 73.78 -50.23
N ALA A 241 -66.48 72.66 -50.32
CA ALA A 241 -67.60 72.46 -51.25
C ALA A 241 -68.81 73.32 -50.88
N HIS A 242 -69.12 73.44 -49.57
CA HIS A 242 -70.19 74.31 -49.06
C HIS A 242 -69.78 75.79 -49.01
N SER A 243 -68.49 76.11 -48.88
CA SER A 243 -67.96 77.47 -49.02
C SER A 243 -67.73 77.86 -50.49
N GLY A 244 -68.17 77.02 -51.44
CA GLY A 244 -68.33 77.36 -52.85
C GLY A 244 -69.35 78.47 -53.02
N GLY A 245 -68.93 79.69 -52.69
CA GLY A 245 -69.68 80.94 -52.85
C GLY A 245 -70.67 81.20 -51.73
N CYS A 246 -70.25 81.89 -50.67
CA CYS A 246 -71.14 82.91 -50.11
C CYS A 246 -71.48 83.83 -51.29
N SER A 247 -72.68 83.66 -51.86
CA SER A 247 -73.22 84.52 -52.91
C SER A 247 -73.00 85.97 -52.46
N ALA A 248 -72.66 86.86 -53.39
CA ALA A 248 -72.52 88.28 -53.08
C ALA A 248 -73.77 88.81 -52.31
N GLU A 249 -74.93 88.19 -52.54
CA GLU A 249 -76.19 88.44 -51.85
C GLU A 249 -76.21 88.06 -50.35
N GLU A 250 -75.49 87.01 -49.95
CA GLU A 250 -75.38 86.63 -48.53
C GLU A 250 -74.38 87.53 -47.80
N LYS A 251 -73.31 87.96 -48.47
CA LYS A 251 -72.40 88.96 -47.93
C LYS A 251 -73.10 90.32 -47.77
N THR A 252 -73.91 90.75 -48.74
CA THR A 252 -74.69 91.99 -48.61
C THR A 252 -75.75 91.87 -47.52
N ARG A 253 -76.46 90.74 -47.43
CA ARG A 253 -77.40 90.48 -46.31
C ARG A 253 -76.73 90.48 -44.95
N LEU A 254 -75.53 89.90 -44.82
CA LEU A 254 -74.79 89.93 -43.56
C LEU A 254 -74.32 91.35 -43.23
N THR A 255 -73.85 92.14 -44.20
CA THR A 255 -73.50 93.54 -43.96
C THR A 255 -74.72 94.40 -43.60
N GLU A 256 -75.86 94.20 -44.25
CA GLU A 256 -77.12 94.89 -43.91
C GLU A 256 -77.62 94.48 -42.52
N ARG A 257 -77.48 93.20 -42.16
CA ARG A 257 -77.90 92.68 -40.85
C ARG A 257 -76.94 93.11 -39.73
N ILE A 258 -75.64 93.22 -40.01
CA ILE A 258 -74.66 93.84 -39.11
C ILE A 258 -75.00 95.32 -38.92
N ALA A 259 -75.25 96.07 -39.99
CA ALA A 259 -75.65 97.48 -39.89
C ALA A 259 -76.99 97.66 -39.12
N ALA A 260 -77.95 96.76 -39.32
CA ALA A 260 -79.20 96.75 -38.56
C ALA A 260 -78.97 96.41 -37.07
N LEU A 261 -78.09 95.46 -36.76
CA LEU A 261 -77.70 95.13 -35.39
C LEU A 261 -76.90 96.24 -34.73
N GLU A 262 -76.03 96.94 -35.45
CA GLU A 262 -75.34 98.15 -34.98
C GLU A 262 -76.34 99.28 -34.69
N GLY A 263 -77.40 99.43 -35.50
CA GLY A 263 -78.51 100.34 -35.20
C GLY A 263 -79.31 99.92 -33.96
N ILE A 264 -79.52 98.61 -33.75
CA ILE A 264 -80.16 98.07 -32.54
C ILE A 264 -79.25 98.24 -31.32
N CYS A 265 -77.94 98.06 -31.45
CA CYS A 265 -76.96 98.31 -30.40
C CYS A 265 -76.87 99.80 -30.06
N ALA A 266 -76.89 100.70 -31.05
CA ALA A 266 -76.90 102.15 -30.82
C ALA A 266 -78.19 102.61 -30.13
N THR A 267 -79.34 102.00 -30.48
CA THR A 267 -80.61 102.27 -29.79
C THR A 267 -80.67 101.62 -28.40
N LEU A 268 -80.05 100.45 -28.21
CA LEU A 268 -79.88 99.81 -26.89
C LEU A 268 -78.92 100.62 -26.00
N GLU A 269 -77.82 101.15 -26.52
CA GLU A 269 -76.88 102.04 -25.83
C GLU A 269 -77.54 103.39 -25.46
N GLN A 270 -78.40 103.92 -26.34
CA GLN A 270 -79.25 105.07 -25.99
C GLN A 270 -80.33 104.73 -24.96
N SER A 271 -80.87 103.51 -24.97
CA SER A 271 -81.85 103.04 -23.98
C SER A 271 -81.22 102.68 -22.62
N THR A 272 -79.95 102.24 -22.60
CA THR A 272 -79.22 101.86 -21.38
C THR A 272 -78.56 103.07 -20.70
N ASN A 273 -78.25 104.14 -21.43
CA ASN A 273 -77.92 105.45 -20.85
C ASN A 273 -79.18 106.23 -20.37
N GLY A 274 -80.39 105.74 -20.68
CA GLY A 274 -81.68 106.35 -20.33
C GLY A 274 -82.54 105.56 -19.34
N SER A 275 -82.11 104.41 -18.82
CA SER A 275 -82.88 103.66 -17.81
C SER A 275 -82.00 102.77 -16.94
N ILE A 276 -81.72 103.28 -15.74
CA ILE A 276 -81.25 102.51 -14.58
C ILE A 276 -82.39 101.57 -14.16
N SER A 277 -82.34 100.30 -14.57
CA SER A 277 -83.02 99.17 -13.89
C SER A 277 -82.73 97.86 -14.63
N GLY A 278 -81.72 97.13 -14.18
CA GLY A 278 -81.45 95.77 -14.65
C GLY A 278 -80.07 95.30 -14.25
N ALA A 279 -79.86 95.04 -12.95
CA ALA A 279 -78.69 94.28 -12.51
C ALA A 279 -78.72 92.90 -13.20
N PRO A 280 -77.65 92.45 -13.86
CA PRO A 280 -77.59 91.10 -14.42
C PRO A 280 -77.70 90.09 -13.29
N ASP A 281 -78.57 89.10 -13.46
CA ASP A 281 -78.89 88.07 -12.48
C ASP A 281 -77.61 87.37 -11.98
N PRO A 282 -77.28 87.45 -10.67
CA PRO A 282 -76.03 86.91 -10.12
C PRO A 282 -75.88 85.40 -10.34
N ALA A 283 -76.99 84.69 -10.57
CA ALA A 283 -76.99 83.27 -10.90
C ALA A 283 -76.31 83.00 -12.24
N LEU A 284 -76.60 83.80 -13.28
CA LEU A 284 -76.03 83.68 -14.63
C LEU A 284 -74.54 84.02 -14.64
N VAL A 285 -74.12 85.02 -13.86
CA VAL A 285 -72.69 85.37 -13.75
C VAL A 285 -71.91 84.25 -13.08
N SER A 286 -72.52 83.55 -12.10
CA SER A 286 -71.88 82.42 -11.41
C SER A 286 -71.74 81.19 -12.30
N THR A 287 -72.70 80.90 -13.17
CA THR A 287 -72.65 79.75 -14.07
C THR A 287 -71.66 79.97 -15.20
N VAL A 288 -71.59 81.19 -15.76
CA VAL A 288 -70.59 81.57 -16.77
C VAL A 288 -69.18 81.50 -16.20
N ARG A 289 -68.96 81.93 -14.95
CA ARG A 289 -67.65 81.80 -14.28
C ARG A 289 -67.26 80.34 -14.06
N ARG A 290 -68.23 79.51 -13.63
CA ARG A 290 -68.03 78.06 -13.39
C ARG A 290 -67.74 77.30 -14.69
N TYR A 291 -68.39 77.68 -15.79
CA TYR A 291 -68.10 77.17 -17.14
C TYR A 291 -66.66 77.47 -17.55
N HIS A 292 -66.21 78.71 -17.32
CA HIS A 292 -64.85 79.12 -17.64
C HIS A 292 -63.78 78.41 -16.79
N GLU A 293 -64.03 78.22 -15.49
CA GLU A 293 -63.11 77.49 -14.60
C GLU A 293 -62.98 76.01 -14.96
N LEU A 294 -64.07 75.36 -15.39
CA LEU A 294 -64.06 73.96 -15.81
C LEU A 294 -63.31 73.74 -17.14
N LEU A 295 -63.48 74.66 -18.10
CA LEU A 295 -62.72 74.64 -19.34
C LEU A 295 -61.22 74.91 -19.12
N SER A 296 -60.89 75.90 -18.28
CA SER A 296 -59.49 76.34 -18.12
C SER A 296 -58.67 75.40 -17.23
N ASN A 297 -59.23 74.93 -16.11
CA ASN A 297 -58.46 74.18 -15.10
C ASN A 297 -58.43 72.67 -15.36
N LEU A 298 -59.51 72.12 -15.94
CA LEU A 298 -59.65 70.68 -16.17
C LEU A 298 -59.47 70.30 -17.65
N ARG A 299 -59.32 71.27 -18.57
CA ARG A 299 -59.15 71.07 -20.02
C ARG A 299 -60.21 70.13 -20.62
N LEU A 300 -61.43 70.21 -20.10
CA LEU A 300 -62.57 69.45 -20.62
C LEU A 300 -63.00 70.04 -21.96
N SER A 301 -63.59 69.22 -22.83
CA SER A 301 -64.20 69.72 -24.06
C SER A 301 -65.47 70.51 -23.75
N GLU A 302 -65.84 71.47 -24.61
CA GLU A 302 -67.07 72.26 -24.44
C GLU A 302 -68.34 71.38 -24.34
N ASP A 303 -68.34 70.23 -25.03
CA ASP A 303 -69.41 69.24 -24.97
C ASP A 303 -69.48 68.52 -23.62
N ASP A 304 -68.33 68.19 -23.02
CA ASP A 304 -68.26 67.56 -21.70
C ASP A 304 -68.72 68.51 -20.59
N VAL A 305 -68.33 69.78 -20.67
CA VAL A 305 -68.75 70.81 -19.70
C VAL A 305 -70.25 71.10 -19.84
N SER A 306 -70.77 71.12 -21.08
CA SER A 306 -72.20 71.30 -21.32
C SER A 306 -73.02 70.11 -20.81
N ASN A 307 -72.53 68.88 -20.98
CA ASN A 307 -73.13 67.68 -20.41
C ASN A 307 -73.07 67.66 -18.87
N LEU A 308 -71.97 68.11 -18.26
CA LEU A 308 -71.82 68.20 -16.81
C LEU A 308 -72.74 69.25 -16.18
N LEU A 309 -72.93 70.40 -16.83
CA LEU A 309 -73.86 71.43 -16.37
C LEU A 309 -75.33 71.07 -16.63
N ALA A 310 -75.62 70.30 -17.69
CA ALA A 310 -76.97 69.84 -18.01
C ALA A 310 -77.44 68.69 -17.11
N ASN A 311 -76.54 67.83 -16.64
CA ASN A 311 -76.87 66.62 -15.87
C ASN A 311 -76.92 66.80 -14.34
N GLY A 312 -76.92 68.03 -13.85
CA GLY A 312 -77.34 68.33 -12.48
C GLY A 312 -76.41 69.26 -11.71
N SER A 313 -77.03 70.19 -10.99
CA SER A 313 -76.44 71.19 -10.10
C SER A 313 -75.62 70.63 -8.92
N ASP A 314 -75.43 69.31 -8.85
CA ASP A 314 -74.90 68.56 -7.69
C ASP A 314 -73.56 67.87 -8.01
N TRP A 315 -72.63 68.61 -8.61
CA TRP A 315 -71.23 68.19 -8.76
C TRP A 315 -70.29 69.10 -7.96
N PRO A 316 -69.35 68.55 -7.15
CA PRO A 316 -68.92 67.16 -7.09
C PRO A 316 -69.68 66.29 -6.06
N PRO A 317 -69.85 64.97 -6.33
CA PRO A 317 -70.53 64.01 -5.47
C PRO A 317 -69.58 63.49 -4.39
N VAL A 318 -69.12 64.37 -3.51
CA VAL A 318 -68.29 63.97 -2.35
C VAL A 318 -68.93 64.39 -1.00
N ARG A 319 -70.08 65.08 -1.01
CA ARG A 319 -70.69 65.60 0.23
C ARG A 319 -72.08 65.05 0.56
N ALA A 320 -72.54 63.98 -0.08
CA ALA A 320 -73.87 63.42 0.18
C ALA A 320 -73.86 62.12 1.02
N SER A 321 -72.69 61.53 1.32
CA SER A 321 -72.63 60.24 2.04
C SER A 321 -71.43 60.08 2.99
N LEU A 322 -71.03 61.14 3.68
CA LEU A 322 -70.19 61.01 4.87
C LEU A 322 -71.10 61.20 6.08
N THR A 323 -71.40 60.09 6.75
CA THR A 323 -72.11 60.04 8.02
C THR A 323 -71.19 60.61 9.11
N ASP A 324 -71.53 61.81 9.61
CA ASP A 324 -71.15 62.46 10.88
C ASP A 324 -69.71 62.32 11.45
N SER A 325 -68.72 61.85 10.70
CA SER A 325 -67.31 62.11 10.98
C SER A 325 -66.91 63.39 10.24
N SER A 326 -66.48 64.39 11.00
CA SER A 326 -66.06 65.67 10.44
C SER A 326 -64.96 65.40 9.41
N LEU A 327 -64.95 66.11 8.28
CA LEU A 327 -63.84 66.09 7.32
C LEU A 327 -62.48 66.28 8.02
N ILE A 328 -62.50 66.98 9.15
CA ILE A 328 -61.36 67.19 10.05
C ILE A 328 -60.92 65.86 10.68
N ASP A 329 -61.83 65.04 11.20
CA ASP A 329 -61.50 63.75 11.82
C ASP A 329 -60.90 62.77 10.81
N LEU A 330 -61.36 62.81 9.54
CA LEU A 330 -60.81 61.99 8.47
C LEU A 330 -59.43 62.48 8.00
N LEU A 331 -59.20 63.80 8.01
CA LEU A 331 -57.88 64.39 7.76
C LEU A 331 -56.90 64.07 8.90
N TRP A 332 -57.36 64.09 10.15
CA TRP A 332 -56.55 63.66 11.30
C TRP A 332 -56.21 62.17 11.21
N LEU A 333 -57.18 61.30 10.90
CA LEU A 333 -56.90 59.87 10.74
C LEU A 333 -55.92 59.57 9.59
N LEU A 334 -56.02 60.29 8.48
CA LEU A 334 -55.05 60.18 7.38
C LEU A 334 -53.67 60.68 7.77
N ASN A 335 -53.60 61.73 8.59
CA ASN A 335 -52.33 62.24 9.12
C ASN A 335 -51.72 61.26 10.13
N ASP A 336 -52.51 60.69 11.04
CA ASP A 336 -52.08 59.66 11.99
C ASP A 336 -51.56 58.41 11.25
N GLN A 337 -52.22 57.99 10.16
CA GLN A 337 -51.75 56.88 9.32
C GLN A 337 -50.45 57.21 8.56
N GLN A 338 -50.25 58.48 8.19
CA GLN A 338 -48.98 58.93 7.59
C GLN A 338 -47.87 58.94 8.64
N ASP A 339 -48.14 59.43 9.84
CA ASP A 339 -47.20 59.46 10.96
C ASP A 339 -46.79 58.03 11.37
N GLU A 340 -47.74 57.10 11.48
CA GLU A 340 -47.46 55.67 11.73
C GLU A 340 -46.57 55.05 10.63
N ALA A 341 -46.85 55.34 9.36
CA ALA A 341 -46.04 54.85 8.24
C ALA A 341 -44.63 55.47 8.22
N GLU A 342 -44.47 56.71 8.67
CA GLU A 342 -43.17 57.36 8.83
C GLU A 342 -42.38 56.77 10.00
N GLU A 343 -43.03 56.49 11.14
CA GLU A 343 -42.41 55.80 12.27
C GLU A 343 -41.95 54.39 11.91
N GLU A 344 -42.77 53.62 11.17
CA GLU A 344 -42.39 52.30 10.66
C GLU A 344 -41.19 52.37 9.70
N ARG A 345 -41.17 53.37 8.81
CA ARG A 345 -40.03 53.61 7.91
C ARG A 345 -38.77 53.97 8.68
N GLN A 346 -38.87 54.80 9.71
CA GLN A 346 -37.74 55.15 10.57
C GLN A 346 -37.23 53.92 11.33
N PHE A 347 -38.13 53.12 11.90
CA PHE A 347 -37.79 51.88 12.60
C PHE A 347 -37.09 50.87 11.68
N LEU A 348 -37.61 50.66 10.47
CA LEU A 348 -36.99 49.79 9.47
C LEU A 348 -35.64 50.37 9.01
N GLY A 349 -35.55 51.68 8.83
CA GLY A 349 -34.30 52.38 8.52
C GLY A 349 -33.23 52.17 9.57
N GLU A 350 -33.57 52.31 10.86
CA GLU A 350 -32.66 52.01 11.96
C GLU A 350 -32.25 50.54 12.00
N LYS A 351 -33.18 49.61 11.75
CA LYS A 351 -32.88 48.19 11.72
C LYS A 351 -31.93 47.84 10.57
N VAL A 352 -32.13 48.42 9.40
CA VAL A 352 -31.22 48.29 8.26
C VAL A 352 -29.85 48.87 8.61
N ALA A 353 -29.78 50.08 9.18
CA ALA A 353 -28.53 50.70 9.60
C ALA A 353 -27.76 49.85 10.64
N ARG A 354 -28.47 49.23 11.60
CA ARG A 354 -27.86 48.29 12.56
C ARG A 354 -27.31 47.05 11.89
N LEU A 355 -28.07 46.45 10.95
CA LEU A 355 -27.62 45.28 10.20
C LEU A 355 -26.41 45.60 9.30
N GLU A 356 -26.42 46.76 8.63
CA GLU A 356 -25.28 47.24 7.83
C GLU A 356 -24.04 47.46 8.70
N ALA A 357 -24.20 48.04 9.90
CA ALA A 357 -23.10 48.20 10.86
C ALA A 357 -22.55 46.84 11.33
N GLU A 358 -23.42 45.86 11.56
CA GLU A 358 -23.02 44.49 11.94
C GLU A 358 -22.29 43.77 10.81
N VAL A 359 -22.77 43.89 9.57
CA VAL A 359 -22.10 43.38 8.37
C VAL A 359 -20.74 44.05 8.18
N ALA A 360 -20.64 45.37 8.35
CA ALA A 360 -19.38 46.09 8.28
C ALA A 360 -18.40 45.64 9.38
N LYS A 361 -18.89 45.35 10.59
CA LYS A 361 -18.09 44.81 11.70
C LYS A 361 -17.62 43.39 11.42
N GLN A 362 -18.48 42.54 10.85
CA GLN A 362 -18.12 41.18 10.43
C GLN A 362 -17.09 41.20 9.29
N LYS A 363 -17.28 42.09 8.30
CA LYS A 363 -16.32 42.29 7.21
C LYS A 363 -14.97 42.74 7.74
N LYS A 364 -14.92 43.71 8.65
CA LYS A 364 -13.66 44.13 9.32
C LYS A 364 -13.01 43.00 10.11
N ARG A 365 -13.79 42.14 10.79
CA ARG A 365 -13.27 40.95 11.49
C ARG A 365 -12.71 39.91 10.52
N ALA A 366 -13.39 39.66 9.40
CA ALA A 366 -12.94 38.76 8.36
C ALA A 366 -11.65 39.28 7.69
N GLU A 367 -11.61 40.57 7.34
CA GLU A 367 -10.42 41.23 6.79
C GLU A 367 -9.25 41.21 7.78
N ALA A 368 -9.50 41.44 9.08
CA ALA A 368 -8.47 41.34 10.11
C ALA A 368 -7.97 39.89 10.30
N ALA A 369 -8.85 38.90 10.23
CA ALA A 369 -8.47 37.48 10.29
C ALA A 369 -7.65 37.06 9.06
N ILE A 370 -8.03 37.54 7.87
CA ILE A 370 -7.29 37.35 6.63
C ILE A 370 -5.91 38.00 6.74
N ALA A 371 -5.83 39.27 7.17
CA ALA A 371 -4.57 39.99 7.36
C ALA A 371 -3.66 39.32 8.41
N ALA A 372 -4.22 38.79 9.50
CA ALA A 372 -3.48 38.02 10.49
C ALA A 372 -2.94 36.70 9.89
N SER A 373 -3.72 36.01 9.05
CA SER A 373 -3.26 34.80 8.35
C SER A 373 -2.13 35.09 7.37
N TYR A 374 -2.16 36.22 6.66
CA TYR A 374 -1.09 36.64 5.75
C TYR A 374 0.16 37.12 6.51
N ARG A 375 0.00 37.73 7.69
CA ARG A 375 1.13 38.14 8.52
C ARG A 375 1.80 36.93 9.21
N GLY A 376 1.03 35.91 9.60
CA GLY A 376 1.56 34.64 10.11
C GLY A 376 2.25 33.78 9.05
N LYS A 377 1.78 33.83 7.79
CA LYS A 377 2.42 33.11 6.67
C LYS A 377 3.64 33.80 6.06
N LYS A 378 3.82 35.12 6.27
CA LYS A 378 4.99 35.87 5.77
C LYS A 378 6.28 35.63 6.58
N SER A 379 6.22 35.01 7.74
CA SER A 379 7.43 34.61 8.49
C SER A 379 7.90 33.19 8.19
N GLU A 380 7.18 32.42 7.36
CA GLU A 380 7.50 31.00 7.14
C GLU A 380 7.66 30.60 5.67
N VAL A 381 7.40 31.48 4.69
CA VAL A 381 7.74 31.21 3.29
C VAL A 381 8.08 32.53 2.60
N VAL A 382 9.37 32.76 2.36
CA VAL A 382 9.97 33.02 1.03
C VAL A 382 11.48 32.81 1.17
N ASP A 383 11.93 31.56 1.22
CA ASP A 383 13.29 31.19 0.77
C ASP A 383 13.16 30.86 -0.72
N LEU A 384 13.41 31.84 -1.59
CA LEU A 384 13.32 31.66 -3.06
C LEU A 384 14.30 30.60 -3.56
N ASP A 385 15.44 30.45 -2.88
CA ASP A 385 16.47 29.46 -3.22
C ASP A 385 15.97 28.02 -3.04
N GLY A 386 15.18 27.74 -2.00
CA GLY A 386 14.62 26.41 -1.76
C GLY A 386 13.58 25.98 -2.80
N MET A 387 12.81 26.93 -3.35
CA MET A 387 11.85 26.65 -4.43
C MET A 387 12.54 26.36 -5.76
N GLU A 388 13.69 26.99 -6.02
CA GLU A 388 14.48 26.74 -7.23
C GLU A 388 15.26 25.41 -7.14
N GLU A 389 15.73 25.04 -5.96
CA GLU A 389 16.28 23.69 -5.70
C GLU A 389 15.24 22.59 -5.85
N LEU A 390 14.02 22.79 -5.34
CA LEU A 390 12.93 21.83 -5.52
C LEU A 390 12.53 21.70 -7.00
N ARG A 391 12.60 22.80 -7.76
CA ARG A 391 12.37 22.76 -9.21
C ARG A 391 13.46 21.97 -9.94
N LYS A 392 14.74 22.16 -9.59
CA LYS A 392 15.86 21.38 -10.15
C LYS A 392 15.76 19.90 -9.80
N LYS A 393 15.47 19.56 -8.54
CA LYS A 393 15.24 18.17 -8.11
C LYS A 393 14.07 17.53 -8.85
N ARG A 394 13.01 18.29 -9.11
CA ARG A 394 11.87 17.80 -9.90
C ARG A 394 12.26 17.53 -11.36
N GLU A 395 13.03 18.42 -11.98
CA GLU A 395 13.53 18.23 -13.35
C GLU A 395 14.53 17.06 -13.44
N GLU A 396 15.32 16.81 -12.40
CA GLU A 396 16.20 15.64 -12.30
C GLU A 396 15.41 14.34 -12.18
N LEU A 397 14.42 14.28 -11.30
CA LEU A 397 13.55 13.11 -11.15
C LEU A 397 12.73 12.83 -12.42
N GLU A 398 12.28 13.86 -13.12
CA GLU A 398 11.58 13.71 -14.42
C GLU A 398 12.53 13.12 -15.49
N ARG A 399 13.80 13.54 -15.55
CA ARG A 399 14.80 12.92 -16.45
C ARG A 399 15.14 11.49 -16.07
N GLU A 400 15.28 11.18 -14.77
CA GLU A 400 15.54 9.81 -14.31
C GLU A 400 14.39 8.88 -14.63
N LEU A 401 13.14 9.36 -14.51
CA LEU A 401 11.95 8.60 -14.86
C LEU A 401 11.90 8.33 -16.38
N GLU A 402 12.19 9.33 -17.21
CA GLU A 402 12.30 9.15 -18.66
C GLU A 402 13.40 8.16 -19.06
N ALA A 403 14.57 8.21 -18.41
CA ALA A 403 15.66 7.27 -18.65
C ALA A 403 15.27 5.84 -18.24
N ALA A 404 14.64 5.67 -17.07
CA ALA A 404 14.17 4.37 -16.59
C ALA A 404 13.08 3.77 -17.48
N LEU A 405 12.19 4.60 -18.05
CA LEU A 405 11.21 4.14 -19.03
C LEU A 405 11.88 3.67 -20.32
N ALA A 406 12.86 4.42 -20.83
CA ALA A 406 13.62 4.03 -22.01
C ALA A 406 14.39 2.71 -21.81
N ASP A 407 14.96 2.48 -20.63
CA ASP A 407 15.64 1.22 -20.30
C ASP A 407 14.66 0.05 -20.19
N LYS A 408 13.48 0.25 -19.59
CA LYS A 408 12.42 -0.76 -19.59
C LYS A 408 11.92 -1.10 -21.00
N GLU A 409 11.85 -0.14 -21.90
CA GLU A 409 11.50 -0.40 -23.30
C GLU A 409 12.59 -1.22 -24.02
N ARG A 410 13.87 -0.94 -23.76
CA ARG A 410 14.99 -1.75 -24.27
C ARG A 410 14.98 -3.16 -23.71
N GLU A 411 14.70 -3.34 -22.43
CA GLU A 411 14.55 -4.65 -21.81
C GLU A 411 13.37 -5.43 -22.38
N LYS A 412 12.22 -4.78 -22.59
CA LYS A 412 11.08 -5.40 -23.28
C LYS A 412 11.44 -5.84 -24.70
N ALA A 413 12.18 -5.02 -25.45
CA ALA A 413 12.65 -5.39 -26.78
C ALA A 413 13.59 -6.61 -26.75
N ARG A 414 14.54 -6.65 -25.80
CA ARG A 414 15.43 -7.81 -25.60
C ARG A 414 14.65 -9.07 -25.19
N ALA A 415 13.64 -8.92 -24.32
CA ALA A 415 12.81 -10.03 -23.89
C ALA A 415 11.95 -10.56 -25.06
N GLN A 416 11.39 -9.67 -25.88
CA GLN A 416 10.68 -10.06 -27.11
C GLN A 416 11.59 -10.76 -28.11
N GLU A 417 12.84 -10.31 -28.28
CA GLU A 417 13.83 -10.99 -29.12
C GLU A 417 14.16 -12.39 -28.59
N MET A 418 14.35 -12.53 -27.27
CA MET A 418 14.55 -13.84 -26.63
C MET A 418 13.34 -14.76 -26.81
N ILE A 419 12.12 -14.25 -26.66
CA ILE A 419 10.88 -15.01 -26.91
C ILE A 419 10.84 -15.47 -28.37
N ALA A 420 11.11 -14.59 -29.33
CA ALA A 420 11.16 -14.94 -30.74
C ALA A 420 12.21 -16.02 -31.04
N GLN A 421 13.39 -15.98 -30.39
CA GLN A 421 14.41 -17.03 -30.51
C GLN A 421 13.94 -18.36 -29.91
N LEU A 422 13.24 -18.34 -28.77
CA LEU A 422 12.68 -19.54 -28.16
C LEU A 422 11.54 -20.13 -28.99
N GLU A 423 10.67 -19.31 -29.57
CA GLU A 423 9.61 -19.73 -30.50
C GLU A 423 10.20 -20.30 -31.81
N ALA A 424 11.25 -19.69 -32.35
CA ALA A 424 11.98 -20.23 -33.50
C ALA A 424 12.63 -21.59 -33.17
N ARG A 425 13.16 -21.75 -31.96
CA ARG A 425 13.72 -23.03 -31.50
C ARG A 425 12.63 -24.07 -31.25
N ALA A 426 11.51 -23.68 -30.67
CA ALA A 426 10.36 -24.55 -30.43
C ALA A 426 9.76 -25.05 -31.74
N SER A 427 9.55 -24.16 -32.71
CA SER A 427 9.09 -24.54 -34.06
C SER A 427 10.11 -25.43 -34.79
N ALA A 428 11.42 -25.19 -34.65
CA ALA A 428 12.44 -26.11 -35.15
C ALA A 428 12.38 -27.50 -34.49
N PHE A 429 12.08 -27.56 -33.19
CA PHE A 429 11.85 -28.82 -32.47
C PHE A 429 10.54 -29.51 -32.91
N GLU A 430 9.46 -28.78 -33.14
CA GLU A 430 8.21 -29.34 -33.67
C GLU A 430 8.39 -29.91 -35.08
N VAL A 431 9.15 -29.22 -35.95
CA VAL A 431 9.49 -29.72 -37.30
C VAL A 431 10.38 -30.98 -37.21
N ASN A 432 11.33 -31.01 -36.28
CA ASN A 432 12.16 -32.20 -36.05
C ASN A 432 11.36 -33.36 -35.41
N ALA A 433 10.47 -33.09 -34.46
CA ALA A 433 9.57 -34.08 -33.88
C ALA A 433 8.61 -34.64 -34.95
N SER A 434 8.10 -33.78 -35.84
CA SER A 434 7.27 -34.19 -36.97
C SER A 434 8.04 -35.05 -37.99
N ARG A 435 9.35 -34.84 -38.15
CA ARG A 435 10.22 -35.72 -38.97
C ARG A 435 10.47 -37.07 -38.31
N VAL A 436 10.64 -37.11 -36.99
CA VAL A 436 10.80 -38.36 -36.22
C VAL A 436 9.49 -39.16 -36.20
N SER A 437 8.33 -38.51 -36.05
CA SER A 437 7.01 -39.17 -36.10
C SER A 437 6.58 -39.61 -37.50
N ARG A 438 7.19 -39.08 -38.58
CA ARG A 438 6.95 -39.54 -39.97
C ARG A 438 7.90 -40.67 -40.40
N ALA A 439 8.90 -41.01 -39.58
CA ALA A 439 9.87 -42.07 -39.85
C ALA A 439 9.50 -43.44 -39.26
N GLU A 440 8.44 -43.55 -38.46
CA GLU A 440 8.04 -44.82 -37.83
C GLU A 440 6.60 -45.21 -38.21
N SER A 441 6.49 -45.95 -39.30
CA SER A 441 5.48 -47.01 -39.45
C SER A 441 6.19 -48.36 -39.40
N PRO A 442 5.58 -49.38 -38.78
CA PRO A 442 6.31 -50.48 -38.16
C PRO A 442 6.58 -51.60 -39.16
N SER A 443 7.83 -52.03 -39.27
CA SER A 443 8.17 -53.29 -39.94
C SER A 443 9.28 -54.01 -39.19
N ARG A 444 8.87 -55.15 -38.63
CA ARG A 444 9.62 -56.34 -38.22
C ARG A 444 11.12 -56.35 -38.55
N MET A 445 11.96 -56.64 -37.55
CA MET A 445 12.64 -57.93 -37.36
C MET A 445 13.82 -57.78 -36.38
N SER A 446 13.84 -58.69 -35.40
CA SER A 446 14.98 -59.48 -34.92
C SER A 446 16.39 -58.84 -34.90
N SER A 447 16.95 -58.65 -33.70
CA SER A 447 17.98 -59.53 -33.13
C SER A 447 18.97 -58.81 -32.19
N SER A 448 19.19 -59.47 -31.05
CA SER A 448 20.48 -59.67 -30.38
C SER A 448 21.28 -58.48 -29.81
N PHE A 449 21.35 -58.49 -28.47
CA PHE A 449 22.52 -58.19 -27.61
C PHE A 449 23.30 -56.90 -27.84
N ALA A 450 23.10 -55.93 -26.93
CA ALA A 450 24.19 -55.31 -26.18
C ALA A 450 23.65 -54.72 -24.87
N TYR A 451 24.14 -55.22 -23.74
CA TYR A 451 24.11 -54.50 -22.47
C TYR A 451 24.90 -53.21 -22.66
N GLY A 452 24.22 -52.07 -22.58
CA GLY A 452 24.82 -50.74 -22.59
C GLY A 452 24.12 -49.90 -21.54
N THR A 453 24.70 -49.87 -20.34
CA THR A 453 24.40 -48.88 -19.30
C THR A 453 24.47 -47.47 -19.88
N VAL A 454 23.31 -46.86 -20.16
CA VAL A 454 23.22 -45.42 -20.44
C VAL A 454 23.35 -44.68 -19.11
N ALA A 455 24.61 -44.38 -18.78
CA ALA A 455 24.97 -43.53 -17.67
C ALA A 455 24.46 -42.09 -17.90
N SER A 456 23.66 -41.59 -16.95
CA SER A 456 23.92 -40.34 -16.22
C SER A 456 24.40 -39.09 -17.01
N GLY A 457 23.78 -38.75 -18.14
CA GLY A 457 24.03 -37.47 -18.82
C GLY A 457 22.92 -36.43 -18.59
N ASN A 458 21.66 -36.86 -18.71
CA ASN A 458 20.51 -35.96 -18.61
C ASN A 458 20.16 -35.55 -17.18
N SER A 459 20.43 -36.41 -16.18
CA SER A 459 20.24 -36.04 -14.77
C SER A 459 21.26 -34.99 -14.33
N GLN A 460 22.51 -35.10 -14.78
CA GLN A 460 23.57 -34.13 -14.42
C GLN A 460 23.27 -32.75 -15.00
N GLY A 461 22.86 -32.65 -16.27
CA GLY A 461 22.51 -31.36 -16.87
C GLY A 461 21.23 -30.72 -16.32
N VAL A 462 20.37 -31.49 -15.65
CA VAL A 462 19.21 -30.97 -14.90
C VAL A 462 19.64 -30.55 -13.49
N VAL A 463 20.51 -31.32 -12.83
CA VAL A 463 21.11 -30.97 -11.54
C VAL A 463 21.96 -29.70 -11.66
N ASP A 464 22.76 -29.55 -12.71
CA ASP A 464 23.58 -28.37 -12.94
C ASP A 464 22.72 -27.13 -13.20
N ARG A 465 21.61 -27.30 -13.94
CA ARG A 465 20.63 -26.22 -14.14
C ARG A 465 19.91 -25.85 -12.86
N LEU A 466 19.46 -26.84 -12.08
CA LEU A 466 18.85 -26.61 -10.77
C LEU A 466 19.83 -25.95 -9.79
N THR A 467 21.09 -26.38 -9.77
CA THR A 467 22.14 -25.80 -8.93
C THR A 467 22.43 -24.37 -9.35
N LYS A 468 22.48 -24.09 -10.65
CA LYS A 468 22.64 -22.73 -11.17
C LYS A 468 21.45 -21.84 -10.78
N THR A 469 20.21 -22.31 -10.94
CA THR A 469 19.03 -21.55 -10.52
C THR A 469 18.95 -21.36 -9.01
N ILE A 470 19.40 -22.33 -8.21
CA ILE A 470 19.46 -22.23 -6.75
C ILE A 470 20.50 -21.19 -6.34
N ASN A 471 21.66 -21.15 -7.01
CA ASN A 471 22.68 -20.14 -6.76
C ASN A 471 22.20 -18.74 -7.17
N GLU A 472 21.58 -18.60 -8.35
CA GLU A 472 21.00 -17.32 -8.81
C GLU A 472 19.89 -16.82 -7.86
N LEU A 473 19.02 -17.72 -7.36
CA LEU A 473 18.02 -17.39 -6.34
C LEU A 473 18.65 -17.00 -5.01
N ASN A 474 19.72 -17.67 -4.58
CA ASN A 474 20.43 -17.31 -3.36
C ASN A 474 21.12 -15.95 -3.48
N ASP A 475 21.69 -15.62 -4.65
CA ASP A 475 22.29 -14.32 -4.92
C ASP A 475 21.22 -13.20 -4.89
N GLN A 476 20.06 -13.43 -5.50
CA GLN A 476 18.93 -12.50 -5.43
C GLN A 476 18.40 -12.32 -4.00
N VAL A 477 18.35 -13.39 -3.20
CA VAL A 477 17.94 -13.30 -1.79
C VAL A 477 18.99 -12.55 -0.97
N ALA A 478 20.28 -12.69 -1.28
CA ALA A 478 21.34 -11.92 -0.64
C ALA A 478 21.24 -10.43 -0.99
N GLU A 479 21.05 -10.10 -2.26
CA GLU A 479 20.87 -8.73 -2.73
C GLU A 479 19.63 -8.08 -2.10
N LEU A 480 18.49 -8.78 -2.03
CA LEU A 480 17.29 -8.29 -1.35
C LEU A 480 17.46 -8.14 0.18
N ARG A 481 18.35 -8.92 0.81
CA ARG A 481 18.71 -8.74 2.22
C ARG A 481 19.59 -7.52 2.40
N ASP A 482 20.54 -7.29 1.50
CA ASP A 482 21.42 -6.12 1.53
C ASP A 482 20.62 -4.83 1.24
N GLU A 483 19.67 -4.86 0.30
CA GLU A 483 18.74 -3.76 0.06
C GLU A 483 17.83 -3.51 1.27
N ASN A 484 17.24 -4.54 1.88
CA ASN A 484 16.42 -4.36 3.07
C ASN A 484 17.22 -3.83 4.27
N THR A 485 18.45 -4.31 4.48
CA THR A 485 19.32 -3.79 5.53
C THR A 485 19.71 -2.34 5.26
N THR A 486 20.00 -1.98 4.01
CA THR A 486 20.27 -0.60 3.59
C THR A 486 19.05 0.30 3.81
N LEU A 487 17.85 -0.15 3.44
CA LEU A 487 16.61 0.59 3.67
C LEU A 487 16.29 0.73 5.16
N LEU A 488 16.56 -0.30 5.96
CA LEU A 488 16.43 -0.23 7.42
C LEU A 488 17.43 0.74 8.03
N LEU A 489 18.68 0.78 7.57
CA LEU A 489 19.69 1.75 8.02
C LEU A 489 19.28 3.19 7.68
N LYS A 490 18.75 3.42 6.48
CA LYS A 490 18.17 4.71 6.07
C LYS A 490 16.96 5.12 6.91
N LEU A 491 16.08 4.17 7.23
CA LEU A 491 14.89 4.43 8.08
C LEU A 491 15.25 4.70 9.55
N VAL A 492 16.37 4.17 10.04
CA VAL A 492 16.88 4.42 11.40
C VAL A 492 17.67 5.73 11.48
N GLY A 493 17.91 6.41 10.34
CA GLY A 493 18.61 7.70 10.29
C GLY A 493 20.11 7.57 10.55
N VAL A 494 20.71 6.44 10.17
CA VAL A 494 22.15 6.18 10.36
C VAL A 494 23.00 6.76 9.21
N ASP A 495 22.37 7.19 8.11
CA ASP A 495 23.03 7.77 6.92
C ASP A 495 22.76 9.30 6.76
N GLU A 496 22.73 10.06 7.86
CA GLU A 496 22.91 11.53 7.85
C GLU A 496 24.19 11.96 8.58
#